data_AF-A0AAJ2SJP7-F1
#
_entry.id   AF-A0AAJ2SJP7-F1
#
_cell.length_a   1.000
_cell.length_b   1.000
_cell.length_c   1.000
_cell.angle_alpha   90.00
_cell.angle_beta   90.00
_cell.angle_gamma   90.00
#
_symmetry.space_group_name_H-M   'P 1'
#
loop_
_entity.id
_entity.type
_entity.pdbx_description
1 polymer ?
#
loop_
_entity_poly.entity_id
_entity_poly.type
_entity_poly.pdbx_seq_one_letter_code
_entity_poly.pdbx_strand_id
1 'polypeptide(L)' 'MTVFLLLYLCTDASRSDCQVIAVEHWVQPDAYQQCVAAARQLTKDLTAKNRQSNYFVCETQASP' A
#
# COMPACT_ATOMS: atom_id res chain seq x y z
N MET A 1 -10.31 7.35 -12.56
CA MET A 1 -8.99 6.86 -12.09
C MET A 1 -9.24 5.93 -10.94
N THR A 2 -8.83 4.67 -11.06
CA THR A 2 -8.93 3.68 -9.99
C THR A 2 -7.58 3.54 -9.33
N VAL A 3 -7.53 3.59 -8.00
CA VAL A 3 -6.30 3.40 -7.22
C VAL A 3 -6.55 2.36 -6.15
N PHE A 4 -5.62 1.41 -6.04
CA PHE A 4 -5.59 0.40 -5.00
C PHE A 4 -4.51 0.75 -3.98
N LEU A 5 -4.83 0.61 -2.71
CA LEU A 5 -3.84 0.53 -1.64
C LEU A 5 -3.49 -0.94 -1.43
N LEU A 6 -2.23 -1.27 -1.68
CA LEU A 6 -1.70 -2.62 -1.53
C LEU A 6 -0.78 -2.67 -0.31
N LEU A 7 -0.95 -3.68 0.53
CA LEU A 7 0.00 -4.08 1.56
C LEU A 7 0.90 -5.18 0.99
N TYR A 8 2.20 -4.92 1.02
CA TYR A 8 3.23 -5.92 0.81
C TYR A 8 3.64 -6.45 2.17
N LEU A 9 3.25 -7.68 2.48
CA LEU A 9 3.62 -8.40 3.69
C LEU A 9 4.77 -9.34 3.36
N CYS A 10 5.99 -8.95 3.67
CA CYS A 10 7.17 -9.74 3.33
C CYS A 10 7.67 -10.57 4.51
N THR A 11 8.35 -11.66 4.21
CA THR A 11 8.95 -12.55 5.20
C THR A 11 10.08 -11.87 5.97
N ASP A 12 10.83 -10.98 5.31
CA ASP A 12 11.94 -10.24 5.91
C ASP A 12 12.19 -8.89 5.21
N ALA A 13 13.26 -8.20 5.64
CA ALA A 13 13.65 -6.88 5.16
C ALA A 13 14.25 -6.88 3.73
N SER A 14 14.55 -8.04 3.13
CA SER A 14 14.97 -8.12 1.72
C SER A 14 13.83 -7.78 0.75
N ARG A 15 12.57 -7.91 1.21
CA ARG A 15 11.36 -7.64 0.42
C ARG A 15 11.32 -8.43 -0.89
N SER A 16 11.90 -9.62 -0.89
CA SER A 16 11.98 -10.52 -2.05
C SER A 16 10.82 -11.50 -2.12
N ASP A 17 10.27 -11.91 -0.97
CA ASP A 17 9.14 -12.81 -0.85
C ASP A 17 8.02 -12.12 -0.05
N CYS A 18 7.04 -11.58 -0.78
CA CYS A 18 5.95 -10.78 -0.23
C CYS A 18 4.60 -11.28 -0.72
N GLN A 19 3.68 -11.46 0.23
CA GLN A 19 2.27 -11.55 -0.10
C GLN A 19 1.72 -10.15 -0.35
N VAL A 20 1.06 -9.96 -1.50
CA VAL A 20 0.39 -8.69 -1.83
C VAL A 20 -1.09 -8.80 -1.49
N ILE A 21 -1.57 -7.86 -0.68
CA ILE A 21 -2.95 -7.84 -0.19
C ILE A 21 -3.56 -6.48 -0.55
N ALA A 22 -4.67 -6.49 -1.29
CA ALA A 22 -5.45 -5.28 -1.51
C ALA A 22 -6.20 -4.90 -0.22
N VAL A 23 -5.91 -3.72 0.32
CA VAL A 23 -6.45 -3.25 1.59
C VAL A 23 -7.68 -2.38 1.35
N GLU A 24 -7.55 -1.41 0.44
CA GLU A 24 -8.60 -0.45 0.08
C GLU A 24 -8.49 -0.09 -1.41
N HIS A 25 -9.57 0.46 -1.96
CA HIS A 25 -9.57 1.01 -3.31
C HIS A 25 -10.47 2.24 -3.42
N TRP A 26 -10.14 3.14 -4.34
CA TRP A 26 -10.90 4.35 -4.61
C TRP A 26 -11.09 4.54 -6.11
N VAL A 27 -12.27 5.05 -6.49
CA VAL A 27 -12.64 5.28 -7.89
C VAL A 27 -13.15 6.71 -8.03
N GLN A 28 -12.23 7.68 -8.09
CA GLN A 28 -12.54 9.11 -8.09
C GLN A 28 -11.34 9.95 -8.55
N PRO A 29 -11.53 11.22 -8.95
CA PRO A 29 -10.45 12.05 -9.50
C PRO A 29 -9.23 12.23 -8.57
N ASP A 30 -9.44 12.27 -7.26
CA ASP A 30 -8.42 12.47 -6.23
C ASP A 30 -7.98 11.17 -5.53
N ALA A 31 -8.35 10.00 -6.08
CA ALA A 31 -8.09 8.68 -5.50
C ALA A 31 -6.62 8.44 -5.10
N TYR A 32 -5.67 8.97 -5.89
CA TYR A 32 -4.25 8.81 -5.58
C TYR A 32 -3.83 9.58 -4.31
N GLN A 33 -4.35 10.80 -4.11
CA GLN A 33 -4.05 11.59 -2.92
C GLN A 33 -4.63 10.94 -1.66
N GLN A 34 -5.84 10.38 -1.76
CA GLN A 34 -6.44 9.61 -0.67
C GLN A 34 -5.61 8.37 -0.34
N CYS A 35 -5.15 7.64 -1.34
CA CYS A 35 -4.28 6.49 -1.13
C CYS A 35 -2.96 6.87 -0.44
N VAL A 36 -2.29 7.93 -0.88
CA VAL A 36 -1.02 8.39 -0.27
C VAL A 36 -1.22 8.80 1.18
N ALA A 37 -2.32 9.50 1.48
CA ALA A 37 -2.66 9.88 2.85
C ALA A 37 -2.89 8.65 3.74
N ALA A 38 -3.68 7.68 3.25
CA ALA A 38 -3.94 6.42 3.95
C ALA A 38 -2.65 5.59 4.15
N ALA A 39 -1.86 5.39 3.10
CA ALA A 39 -0.59 4.65 3.16
C ALA A 39 0.38 5.26 4.19
N ARG A 40 0.47 6.59 4.25
CA ARG A 40 1.29 7.29 5.24
C ARG A 40 0.79 7.06 6.67
N GLN A 41 -0.52 7.11 6.89
CA GLN A 41 -1.10 6.88 8.21
C GLN A 41 -0.86 5.43 8.66
N LEU A 42 -1.19 4.46 7.82
CA LEU A 42 -1.00 3.04 8.12
C LEU A 42 0.48 2.68 8.35
N THR A 43 1.39 3.30 7.59
CA THR A 43 2.84 3.14 7.82
C THR A 43 3.25 3.64 9.21
N LYS A 44 2.67 4.74 9.70
CA LYS A 44 2.91 5.24 11.07
C LYS A 44 2.34 4.29 12.13
N ASP A 45 1.24 3.61 11.83
CA ASP A 45 0.61 2.69 12.78
C ASP A 45 1.34 1.34 12.87
N LEU A 46 2.19 1.01 11.89
CA LEU A 46 3.09 -0.15 11.97
C LEU A 46 4.09 0.00 13.12
N THR A 47 4.35 -1.11 13.81
CA THR A 47 5.46 -1.23 14.76
C THR A 47 6.81 -1.13 14.03
N ALA A 48 7.87 -0.75 14.76
CA ALA A 48 9.21 -0.63 14.19
C ALA A 48 9.69 -1.91 13.50
N LYS A 49 9.37 -3.08 14.07
CA LYS A 49 9.67 -4.38 13.46
C LYS A 49 8.94 -4.57 12.14
N ASN A 50 7.63 -4.33 12.11
CA ASN A 50 6.83 -4.56 10.92
C ASN A 50 7.17 -3.59 9.78
N ARG A 51 7.64 -2.37 10.06
CA ARG A 51 8.07 -1.42 9.00
C ARG A 51 9.29 -1.90 8.21
N GLN A 52 10.06 -2.85 8.72
CA GLN A 52 11.24 -3.37 8.02
C GLN A 52 10.82 -4.28 6.86
N SER A 53 9.86 -5.17 7.09
CA SER A 53 9.39 -6.16 6.12
C SER A 53 8.08 -5.78 5.43
N ASN A 54 7.25 -4.91 6.02
CA ASN A 54 5.93 -4.60 5.51
C ASN A 54 5.84 -3.15 5.04
N TYR A 55 5.21 -2.94 3.89
CA TYR A 55 5.05 -1.60 3.33
C TYR A 55 3.78 -1.49 2.49
N PHE A 56 3.30 -0.25 2.35
CA PHE A 56 2.10 0.07 1.59
C PHE A 56 2.47 0.74 0.26
N VAL A 57 1.76 0.39 -0.81
CA VAL A 57 1.95 0.93 -2.16
C VAL A 57 0.60 1.37 -2.72
N CYS A 58 0.60 2.52 -3.39
CA CYS A 58 -0.54 2.99 -4.17
C CYS A 58 -0.35 2.62 -5.63
N GLU A 59 -1.19 1.71 -6.12
CA GLU A 59 -1.18 1.28 -7.51
C GLU A 59 -2.34 1.92 -8.27
N THR A 60 -2.02 2.71 -9.30
CA THR A 60 -3.02 3.28 -10.19
C THR A 60 -3.32 2.28 -11.30
N GLN A 61 -4.58 1.92 -11.47
CA GLN A 61 -5.00 1.15 -12.63
C GLN A 61 -5.29 2.12 -13.78
N ALA A 62 -4.46 2.08 -14.82
CA ALA A 62 -4.82 2.66 -16.11
C ALA A 62 -5.95 1.80 -16.70
N SER A 63 -7.04 2.43 -17.12
CA SER A 63 -8.01 1.71 -17.95
C SER A 63 -7.29 1.22 -19.21
N PRO A 64 -7.54 -0.02 -19.66
CA PRO A 64 -6.96 -0.55 -20.88
C PRO A 64 -7.28 0.29 -22.12
#